data_AF-A0A1Z9J6B7-F1
#
_entry.id   AF-A0A1Z9J6B7-F1
#
_cell.length_a   1.000
_cell.length_b   1.000
_cell.length_c   1.000
_cell.angle_alpha   90.00
_cell.angle_beta   90.00
_cell.angle_gamma   90.00
#
_symmetry.space_group_name_H-M   'P 1'
#
loop_
_entity.id
_entity.type
_entity.pdbx_description
1 polymer ?
#
loop_
_entity_poly.entity_id
_entity_poly.type
_entity_poly.pdbx_seq_one_letter_code
_entity_poly.pdbx_strand_id
1 'polypeptide(L)'
;MYFGIGQPVTRKEDPKFLTGQGRYVDDIGFPNMTYAVVHRSIHANAKINAIDTSAAEAAPGVIAVLTGEDYLSDGMGTINCETVNPMILRGEAHLRPHPALVSGEVKCVGAPLALVVAESLSEATDASELIMVDYDILPSVTRVQESRKEGAAVVWEG
;
A
#
# COMPACT_ATOMS: atom_id res chain seq x y z
N MET A 1 -21.59 -36.22 19.94
CA MET A 1 -22.82 -35.43 19.76
C MET A 1 -22.79 -34.89 18.33
N TYR A 2 -23.70 -35.32 17.45
CA TYR A 2 -23.80 -34.81 16.08
C TYR A 2 -24.72 -33.59 16.09
N PHE A 3 -24.23 -32.44 15.62
CA PHE A 3 -25.04 -31.23 15.45
C PHE A 3 -25.68 -31.20 14.06
N GLY A 4 -26.96 -30.83 13.98
CA GLY A 4 -27.72 -30.77 12.72
C GLY A 4 -27.69 -29.40 12.03
N ILE A 5 -28.15 -29.34 10.78
CA ILE A 5 -28.35 -28.08 10.05
C ILE A 5 -29.44 -27.26 10.72
N GLY A 6 -29.20 -25.96 10.94
CA GLY A 6 -30.20 -25.01 11.48
C GLY A 6 -30.23 -24.88 13.01
N GLN A 7 -29.37 -25.59 13.74
CA GLN A 7 -29.28 -25.44 15.20
C GLN A 7 -28.34 -24.28 15.61
N PRO A 8 -28.69 -23.49 16.63
CA PRO A 8 -27.82 -22.43 17.17
C PRO A 8 -26.72 -23.04 18.05
N VAL A 9 -25.71 -23.64 17.42
CA VAL A 9 -24.56 -24.22 18.10
C VAL A 9 -23.55 -23.16 18.51
N THR A 10 -22.86 -23.37 19.62
CA THR A 10 -21.72 -22.54 20.00
C THR A 10 -20.58 -22.72 19.00
N ARG A 11 -19.80 -21.66 18.77
CA ARG A 11 -18.73 -21.68 17.76
C ARG A 11 -17.57 -22.54 18.26
N LYS A 12 -16.95 -23.31 17.37
CA LYS A 12 -15.80 -24.17 17.70
C LYS A 12 -14.53 -23.35 17.93
N GLU A 13 -14.50 -22.15 17.37
CA GLU A 13 -13.37 -21.24 17.36
C GLU A 13 -13.31 -20.38 18.63
N ASP A 14 -14.43 -20.24 19.36
CA ASP A 14 -14.55 -19.40 20.55
C ASP A 14 -13.48 -19.70 21.61
N PRO A 15 -13.20 -20.96 21.99
CA PRO A 15 -12.25 -21.24 23.05
C PRO A 15 -10.85 -20.65 22.80
N LYS A 16 -10.34 -20.69 21.57
CA LYS A 16 -9.01 -20.12 21.25
C LYS A 16 -9.04 -18.60 21.13
N PHE A 17 -10.10 -18.01 20.57
CA PHE A 17 -10.17 -16.57 20.41
C PHE A 17 -10.46 -15.84 21.72
N LEU A 18 -11.30 -16.41 22.58
CA LEU A 18 -11.63 -15.83 23.90
C LEU A 18 -10.47 -15.92 24.90
N THR A 19 -9.45 -16.72 24.62
CA THR A 19 -8.29 -16.93 25.51
C THR A 19 -6.99 -16.35 24.96
N GLY A 20 -7.03 -15.61 23.85
CA GLY A 20 -5.82 -15.07 23.22
C GLY A 20 -4.91 -16.13 22.58
N GLN A 21 -5.45 -17.33 22.32
CA GLN A 21 -4.76 -18.45 21.66
C GLN A 21 -5.09 -18.51 20.15
N GLY A 22 -5.75 -17.48 19.62
CA GLY A 22 -5.81 -17.23 18.18
C GLY A 22 -4.40 -16.99 17.65
N ARG A 23 -4.15 -17.34 16.39
CA ARG A 23 -2.89 -17.04 15.71
C ARG A 23 -3.20 -16.30 14.43
N TYR A 24 -2.78 -15.06 14.38
CA TYR A 24 -2.88 -14.13 13.25
C TYR A 24 -1.51 -13.96 12.61
N VAL A 25 -1.44 -13.21 11.49
CA VAL A 25 -0.20 -13.03 10.73
C VAL A 25 0.91 -12.41 11.57
N ASP A 26 0.57 -11.43 12.41
CA ASP A 26 1.52 -10.71 13.26
C ASP A 26 1.99 -11.51 14.50
N ASP A 27 1.31 -12.62 14.81
CA ASP A 27 1.74 -13.54 15.88
C ASP A 27 2.81 -14.54 15.38
N ILE A 28 3.13 -14.53 14.09
CA ILE A 28 4.08 -15.45 13.47
C ILE A 28 5.48 -14.86 13.59
N GLY A 29 6.41 -15.62 14.17
CA GLY A 29 7.84 -15.30 14.18
C GLY A 29 8.66 -16.39 13.49
N PHE A 30 9.66 -15.98 12.72
CA PHE A 30 10.68 -16.84 12.14
C PHE A 30 12.08 -16.41 12.58
N PRO A 31 13.06 -17.32 12.62
CA PRO A 31 14.46 -16.93 12.77
C PRO A 31 14.86 -15.95 11.65
N ASN A 32 15.53 -14.85 12.02
CA ASN A 32 15.97 -13.79 11.11
C ASN A 32 14.81 -13.11 10.34
N MET A 33 13.61 -13.07 10.92
CA MET A 33 12.49 -12.34 10.34
C MET A 33 12.79 -10.83 10.34
N THR A 34 12.60 -10.20 9.20
CA THR A 34 12.73 -8.75 8.99
C THR A 34 11.36 -8.11 8.90
N TYR A 35 11.31 -6.80 9.09
CA TYR A 35 10.08 -6.01 9.06
C TYR A 35 10.13 -5.02 7.92
N ALA A 36 8.98 -4.79 7.28
CA ALA A 36 8.87 -3.85 6.18
C ALA A 36 7.84 -2.76 6.50
N VAL A 37 8.22 -1.50 6.30
CA VAL A 37 7.37 -0.32 6.45
C VAL A 37 7.31 0.41 5.13
N VAL A 38 6.09 0.81 4.73
CA VAL A 38 5.87 1.55 3.49
C VAL A 38 5.83 3.04 3.82
N HIS A 39 6.77 3.80 3.28
CA HIS A 39 6.70 5.26 3.27
C HIS A 39 5.65 5.71 2.24
N ARG A 40 4.71 6.56 2.66
CA ARG A 40 3.51 6.88 1.89
C ARG A 40 3.39 8.38 1.64
N SER A 41 2.85 8.72 0.48
CA SER A 41 2.56 10.13 0.15
C SER A 41 1.50 10.73 1.06
N ILE A 42 1.76 11.95 1.51
CA ILE A 42 0.79 12.81 2.19
C ILE A 42 -0.04 13.66 1.22
N HIS A 43 0.32 13.69 -0.07
CA HIS A 43 -0.33 14.52 -1.09
C HIS A 43 -1.34 13.73 -1.92
N ALA A 44 -2.46 14.38 -2.25
CA ALA A 44 -3.54 13.78 -3.06
C ALA A 44 -3.21 13.75 -4.55
N ASN A 45 -2.47 14.75 -5.04
CA ASN A 45 -1.94 14.82 -6.39
C ASN A 45 -0.62 15.59 -6.38
N ALA A 46 0.47 14.99 -6.85
CA ALA A 46 1.77 15.65 -6.93
C ALA A 46 2.70 14.92 -7.89
N LYS A 47 3.51 15.68 -8.63
CA LYS A 47 4.66 15.10 -9.35
C LYS A 47 5.78 14.86 -8.34
N ILE A 48 6.44 13.72 -8.46
CA ILE A 48 7.63 13.37 -7.67
C ILE A 48 8.85 13.83 -8.46
N ASN A 49 9.61 14.78 -7.91
CA ASN A 49 10.84 15.25 -8.53
C ASN A 49 12.02 14.34 -8.16
N ALA A 50 12.10 13.98 -6.88
CA ALA A 50 13.12 13.08 -6.33
C ALA A 50 12.64 12.44 -5.01
N ILE A 51 13.16 11.25 -4.72
CA ILE A 51 13.05 10.58 -3.41
C ILE A 51 14.49 10.39 -2.91
N ASP A 52 14.86 11.03 -1.81
CA ASP A 52 16.15 10.84 -1.15
C ASP A 52 15.99 9.81 -0.02
N THR A 53 16.60 8.64 -0.23
CA THR A 53 16.62 7.50 0.69
C THR A 53 17.91 7.42 1.51
N SER A 54 18.89 8.29 1.27
CA SER A 54 20.26 8.12 1.77
C SER A 54 20.34 8.06 3.31
N ALA A 55 19.57 8.90 4.00
CA ALA A 55 19.51 8.89 5.46
C ALA A 55 18.83 7.63 6.02
N ALA A 56 17.81 7.12 5.32
CA ALA A 56 17.11 5.89 5.71
C ALA A 56 18.01 4.66 5.49
N GLU A 57 18.72 4.58 4.35
CA GLU A 57 19.67 3.50 4.06
C GLU A 57 20.84 3.44 5.05
N ALA A 58 21.27 4.58 5.57
CA ALA A 58 22.33 4.67 6.57
C ALA A 58 21.85 4.39 8.01
N ALA A 59 20.54 4.23 8.25
CA ALA A 59 20.00 4.07 9.58
C ALA A 59 20.32 2.67 10.17
N PRO A 60 20.48 2.55 11.51
CA PRO A 60 20.74 1.28 12.16
C PRO A 60 19.68 0.21 11.84
N GLY A 61 20.13 -1.02 11.60
CA GLY A 61 19.24 -2.17 11.36
C GLY A 61 18.55 -2.18 9.99
N VAL A 62 18.74 -1.15 9.15
CA VAL A 62 18.16 -1.12 7.79
C VAL A 62 18.93 -2.06 6.87
N ILE A 63 18.17 -2.88 6.15
CA ILE A 63 18.67 -3.90 5.22
C ILE A 63 18.49 -3.44 3.77
N ALA A 64 17.36 -2.81 3.47
CA ALA A 64 17.06 -2.28 2.14
C ALA A 64 16.07 -1.12 2.21
N VAL A 65 16.20 -0.17 1.28
CA VAL A 65 15.16 0.80 0.94
C VAL A 65 14.90 0.65 -0.55
N LEU A 66 13.65 0.33 -0.91
CA LEU A 66 13.25 0.14 -2.30
C LEU A 66 12.27 1.24 -2.70
N THR A 67 12.40 1.77 -3.91
CA THR A 67 11.60 2.86 -4.45
C THR A 67 10.80 2.41 -5.67
N GLY A 68 9.98 3.31 -6.20
CA GLY A 68 9.31 3.09 -7.48
C GLY A 68 10.28 2.84 -8.65
N GLU A 69 11.53 3.32 -8.58
CA GLU A 69 12.53 3.06 -9.63
C GLU A 69 13.01 1.62 -9.60
N ASP A 70 13.27 1.05 -8.41
CA ASP A 70 13.61 -0.36 -8.23
C ASP A 70 12.50 -1.26 -8.78
N TYR A 71 11.25 -0.95 -8.43
CA TYR A 71 10.07 -1.68 -8.90
C TYR A 71 9.91 -1.64 -10.43
N LEU A 72 10.18 -0.49 -11.06
CA LEU A 72 10.17 -0.38 -12.52
C LEU A 72 11.30 -1.19 -13.15
N SER A 73 12.49 -1.18 -12.54
CA SER A 73 13.67 -1.90 -13.03
C SER A 73 13.47 -3.43 -13.03
N ASP A 74 12.72 -3.94 -12.06
CA ASP A 74 12.35 -5.36 -11.95
C ASP A 74 11.35 -5.80 -13.04
N GLY A 75 10.70 -4.86 -13.74
CA GLY A 75 9.77 -5.19 -14.82
C GLY A 75 8.52 -5.95 -14.38
N MET A 76 8.15 -5.85 -13.09
CA MET A 76 7.02 -6.58 -12.49
C MET A 76 5.64 -6.12 -13.01
N GLY A 77 5.58 -5.00 -13.72
CA GLY A 77 4.37 -4.47 -14.31
C GLY A 77 3.43 -3.84 -13.28
N THR A 78 2.12 -4.02 -13.46
CA THR A 78 1.09 -3.49 -12.56
C THR A 78 0.42 -4.61 -11.78
N ILE A 79 0.01 -4.34 -10.55
CA ILE A 79 -0.84 -5.26 -9.80
C ILE A 79 -2.23 -5.26 -10.43
N ASN A 80 -2.63 -6.38 -11.00
CA ASN A 80 -3.93 -6.52 -11.65
C ASN A 80 -5.03 -6.76 -10.61
N CYS A 81 -6.13 -6.02 -10.72
CA CYS A 81 -7.35 -6.33 -9.97
C CYS A 81 -8.18 -7.35 -10.76
N GLU A 82 -8.02 -8.63 -10.43
CA GLU A 82 -8.70 -9.73 -11.15
C GLU A 82 -10.22 -9.82 -10.87
N THR A 83 -10.73 -9.05 -9.90
CA THR A 83 -12.11 -9.18 -9.38
C THR A 83 -12.99 -7.97 -9.65
N VAL A 84 -12.82 -7.29 -10.79
CA VAL A 84 -13.77 -6.24 -11.18
C VAL A 84 -15.08 -6.90 -11.63
N ASN A 85 -16.15 -6.70 -10.84
CA ASN A 85 -17.46 -7.27 -11.14
C ASN A 85 -17.99 -6.78 -12.51
N PRO A 86 -18.26 -7.68 -13.48
CA PRO A 86 -18.76 -7.31 -14.81
C PRO A 86 -20.08 -6.51 -14.79
N MET A 87 -20.88 -6.61 -13.74
CA MET A 87 -22.13 -5.85 -13.58
C MET A 87 -21.92 -4.38 -13.21
N ILE A 88 -20.75 -4.04 -12.63
CA ILE A 88 -20.33 -2.65 -12.38
C ILE A 88 -19.83 -2.02 -13.68
N LEU A 89 -19.22 -2.85 -14.54
CA LEU A 89 -18.69 -2.49 -15.84
C LEU A 89 -19.81 -2.51 -16.89
N ARG A 90 -20.64 -1.48 -16.93
CA ARG A 90 -21.50 -1.23 -18.10
C ARG A 90 -20.65 -0.79 -19.31
N GLY A 91 -19.68 -1.60 -19.73
CA GLY A 91 -18.67 -1.29 -20.76
C GLY A 91 -17.27 -1.82 -20.45
N GLU A 92 -16.26 -1.35 -21.18
CA GLU A 92 -14.86 -1.72 -20.96
C GLU A 92 -14.29 -1.09 -19.68
N ALA A 93 -13.75 -1.93 -18.79
CA ALA A 93 -13.02 -1.46 -17.62
C ALA A 93 -11.74 -0.77 -18.05
N HIS A 94 -11.62 0.52 -17.75
CA HIS A 94 -10.32 1.20 -17.84
C HIS A 94 -9.50 0.81 -16.61
N LEU A 95 -8.77 -0.30 -16.73
CA LEU A 95 -7.77 -0.68 -15.72
C LEU A 95 -6.67 0.38 -15.72
N ARG A 96 -6.51 1.05 -14.58
CA ARG A 96 -5.44 2.03 -14.39
C ARG A 96 -4.22 1.36 -13.77
N PRO A 97 -2.99 1.78 -14.13
CA PRO A 97 -1.79 1.26 -13.50
C PRO A 97 -1.86 1.39 -11.97
N HIS A 98 -1.53 0.30 -11.28
CA HIS A 98 -1.45 0.17 -9.84
C HIS A 98 -0.12 -0.50 -9.47
N PRO A 99 1.01 0.22 -9.63
CA PRO A 99 2.31 -0.32 -9.24
C PRO A 99 2.39 -0.51 -7.72
N ALA A 100 3.22 -1.43 -7.26
CA ALA A 100 3.42 -1.67 -5.83
C ALA A 100 4.09 -0.47 -5.13
N LEU A 101 4.99 0.21 -5.83
CA LEU A 101 5.63 1.47 -5.45
C LEU A 101 5.48 2.46 -6.59
N VAL A 102 4.96 3.65 -6.28
CA VAL A 102 4.67 4.71 -7.25
C VAL A 102 5.95 5.45 -7.62
N SER A 103 6.12 5.71 -8.90
CA SER A 103 7.15 6.60 -9.46
C SER A 103 6.50 7.69 -10.32
N GLY A 104 7.19 8.83 -10.44
CA GLY A 104 6.80 9.94 -11.30
C GLY A 104 5.67 10.83 -10.75
N GLU A 105 4.50 10.26 -10.42
CA GLU A 105 3.34 11.05 -10.00
C GLU A 105 2.45 10.31 -8.99
N VAL A 106 2.13 10.98 -7.89
CA VAL A 106 1.15 10.57 -6.90
C VAL A 106 -0.24 11.01 -7.34
N LYS A 107 -1.21 10.09 -7.29
CA LYS A 107 -2.61 10.34 -7.67
C LYS A 107 -3.61 10.12 -6.54
N CYS A 108 -3.14 9.78 -5.34
CA CYS A 108 -3.95 9.70 -4.12
C CYS A 108 -3.09 9.80 -2.85
N VAL A 109 -3.72 10.28 -1.76
CA VAL A 109 -3.10 10.23 -0.43
C VAL A 109 -2.88 8.78 -0.02
N GLY A 110 -1.74 8.49 0.58
CA GLY A 110 -1.38 7.15 1.02
C GLY A 110 -0.72 6.29 -0.07
N ALA A 111 -0.49 6.85 -1.28
CA ALA A 111 0.24 6.17 -2.34
C ALA A 111 1.60 5.67 -1.83
N PRO A 112 1.97 4.40 -2.08
CA PRO A 112 3.23 3.83 -1.61
C PRO A 112 4.40 4.38 -2.44
N LEU A 113 5.43 4.92 -1.79
CA LEU A 113 6.56 5.58 -2.47
C LEU A 113 7.85 4.79 -2.31
N ALA A 114 8.08 4.28 -1.11
CA ALA A 114 9.23 3.46 -0.79
C ALA A 114 8.86 2.36 0.22
N LEU A 115 9.60 1.27 0.18
CA LEU A 115 9.54 0.16 1.13
C LEU A 115 10.86 0.10 1.89
N VAL A 116 10.83 0.33 3.19
CA VAL A 116 11.98 0.19 4.10
C VAL A 116 11.92 -1.19 4.73
N VAL A 117 13.00 -1.95 4.64
CA VAL A 117 13.15 -3.27 5.28
C VAL A 117 14.25 -3.19 6.32
N ALA A 118 13.95 -3.60 7.56
CA ALA A 118 14.91 -3.57 8.68
C ALA A 118 14.80 -4.82 9.58
N GLU A 119 15.76 -4.96 10.49
CA GLU A 119 15.83 -6.06 11.48
C GLU A 119 14.68 -6.02 12.50
N SER A 120 14.15 -4.83 12.82
CA SER A 120 12.98 -4.66 13.68
C SER A 120 11.95 -3.70 13.10
N LEU A 121 10.70 -3.81 13.56
CA LEU A 121 9.62 -2.90 13.17
C LEU A 121 9.91 -1.45 13.56
N SER A 122 10.51 -1.23 14.73
CA SER A 122 10.88 0.11 15.19
C SER A 122 11.94 0.74 14.29
N GLU A 123 12.98 0.00 13.92
CA GLU A 123 14.03 0.51 13.03
C GLU A 123 13.47 0.81 11.64
N ALA A 124 12.61 -0.06 11.08
CA ALA A 124 11.95 0.20 9.80
C ALA A 124 11.05 1.44 9.86
N THR A 125 10.36 1.65 10.98
CA THR A 125 9.48 2.81 11.19
C THR A 125 10.31 4.10 11.29
N ASP A 126 11.33 4.11 12.15
CA ASP A 126 12.19 5.27 12.35
C ASP A 126 12.93 5.66 11.05
N ALA A 127 13.45 4.66 10.32
CA ALA A 127 14.11 4.91 9.04
C ALA A 127 13.15 5.39 7.94
N SER A 128 11.89 4.94 7.93
CA SER A 128 10.86 5.44 7.01
C SER A 128 10.60 6.94 7.17
N GLU A 129 10.75 7.48 8.38
CA GLU A 129 10.59 8.93 8.65
C GLU A 129 11.79 9.77 8.20
N LEU A 130 12.92 9.14 7.85
CA LEU A 130 14.11 9.82 7.33
C LEU A 130 14.06 10.03 5.81
N ILE A 131 13.09 9.42 5.12
CA ILE A 131 12.94 9.57 3.67
C ILE A 131 12.40 10.97 3.35
N MET A 132 13.12 11.66 2.47
CA MET A 132 12.76 12.99 2.01
C MET A 132 12.25 12.92 0.57
N VAL A 133 11.07 13.48 0.32
CA VAL A 133 10.47 13.48 -1.02
C VAL A 133 10.25 14.91 -1.49
N ASP A 134 10.76 15.23 -2.68
CA ASP A 134 10.52 16.51 -3.34
C ASP A 134 9.31 16.39 -4.28
N TYR A 135 8.37 17.33 -4.13
CA TYR A 135 7.09 17.33 -4.83
C TYR A 135 6.80 18.66 -5.51
N ASP A 136 6.28 18.57 -6.73
CA ASP A 136 5.45 19.63 -7.30
C ASP A 136 3.98 19.30 -7.02
N ILE A 137 3.35 20.01 -6.08
CA ILE A 137 1.95 19.77 -5.69
C ILE A 137 1.03 20.18 -6.84
N LEU A 138 0.14 19.27 -7.25
CA LEU A 138 -0.80 19.47 -8.34
C LEU A 138 -2.24 19.65 -7.82
N PRO A 139 -3.12 20.32 -8.58
CA PRO A 139 -4.54 20.37 -8.24
C PRO A 139 -5.12 18.95 -8.14
N SER A 140 -5.89 18.69 -7.09
CA SER A 140 -6.58 17.41 -6.88
C SER A 140 -8.08 17.59 -6.91
N VAL A 141 -8.82 16.56 -7.34
CA VAL A 141 -10.28 16.52 -7.27
C VAL A 141 -10.71 15.45 -6.28
N THR A 142 -11.35 15.86 -5.19
CA THR A 142 -11.75 14.96 -4.08
C THR A 142 -13.26 14.72 -4.01
N ARG A 143 -14.03 15.31 -4.94
CA ARG A 143 -15.48 15.18 -5.02
C ARG A 143 -15.91 14.73 -6.42
N VAL A 144 -16.77 13.71 -6.47
CA VAL A 144 -17.27 13.12 -7.73
C VAL A 144 -18.01 14.15 -8.58
N GLN A 145 -18.75 15.08 -7.96
CA GLN A 145 -19.49 16.12 -8.68
C GLN A 145 -18.54 17.12 -9.36
N GLU A 146 -17.39 17.40 -8.74
CA GLU A 146 -16.39 18.33 -9.26
C GLU A 146 -15.60 17.71 -10.42
N SER A 147 -15.42 16.39 -10.43
CA SER A 147 -14.62 15.68 -11.45
C SER A 147 -15.20 15.72 -12.87
N ARG A 148 -16.47 16.14 -13.01
CA ARG A 148 -17.15 16.28 -14.31
C ARG A 148 -17.17 17.72 -14.83
N LYS A 149 -16.70 18.69 -14.04
CA LYS A 149 -16.68 20.09 -14.47
C LYS A 149 -15.57 20.31 -15.51
N GLU A 150 -15.79 21.27 -16.39
CA GLU A 150 -14.76 21.73 -17.32
C GLU A 150 -13.55 22.26 -16.54
N GLY A 151 -12.35 21.87 -16.95
CA GLY A 151 -11.09 22.22 -16.28
C GLY A 151 -10.82 21.48 -14.96
N ALA A 152 -11.61 20.47 -14.59
CA ALA A 152 -11.29 19.61 -13.46
C ALA A 152 -9.93 18.92 -13.64
N ALA A 153 -9.18 18.76 -12.55
CA ALA A 153 -7.85 18.15 -12.62
C ALA A 153 -7.96 16.71 -13.16
N VAL A 154 -7.15 16.42 -14.19
CA VAL A 154 -7.10 15.10 -14.81
C VAL A 154 -6.28 14.18 -13.91
N VAL A 155 -6.91 13.12 -13.40
CA VAL A 155 -6.21 12.13 -12.57
C VAL A 155 -5.44 11.14 -13.43
N TRP A 156 -5.99 10.73 -14.57
CA TRP A 156 -5.34 9.81 -15.50
C TRP A 156 -5.49 10.33 -16.92
N GLU A 157 -4.37 10.41 -17.64
CA GLU A 157 -4.40 10.67 -19.08
C GLU A 157 -5.11 9.52 -19.81
N GLY A 158 -5.78 9.87 -20.91
CA GLY A 158 -6.60 8.96 -21.73
C GLY A 158 -5.77 8.16 -22.71
#